data_AF-A0AAV4GN22-F1
#
_entry.id   AF-A0AAV4GN22-F1
#
_cell.length_a   1.000
_cell.length_b   1.000
_cell.length_c   1.000
_cell.angle_alpha   90.00
_cell.angle_beta   90.00
_cell.angle_gamma   90.00
#
_symmetry.space_group_name_H-M   'P 1'
#
loop_
_entity.id
_entity.type
_entity.pdbx_description
1 polymer ?
#
loop_
_entity_poly.entity_id
_entity_poly.type
_entity_poly.pdbx_seq_one_letter_code
_entity_poly.pdbx_strand_id
1 'polypeptide(L)'
;MTCPRGTYGPGCGFTCSDHCAGRLRECNHIDGTCLYGCTLGYSGNLCNLPVQEPFIDYNLAVVTAICAISTLVSVILAGLVLAPGLIAQKQETDEDIPPEHELPIPYEDN
;
A
#
# COMPACT_ATOMS: atom_id res chain seq x y z
N MET A 1 -34.23 -14.57 35.40
CA MET A 1 -35.21 -14.41 34.32
C MET A 1 -34.48 -14.58 33.00
N THR A 2 -35.05 -15.34 32.06
CA THR A 2 -34.47 -15.54 30.72
C THR A 2 -35.37 -14.83 29.73
N CYS A 3 -34.78 -14.07 28.81
CA CYS A 3 -35.56 -13.36 27.79
C CYS A 3 -35.88 -14.25 26.58
N PRO A 4 -36.99 -13.94 25.87
CA PRO A 4 -37.23 -14.49 24.55
C PRO A 4 -36.02 -14.27 23.63
N ARG A 5 -35.81 -15.18 22.67
CA ARG A 5 -34.74 -15.04 21.67
C ARG A 5 -34.82 -13.68 20.99
N GLY A 6 -33.66 -13.03 20.84
CA GLY A 6 -33.57 -11.71 20.23
C GLY A 6 -33.87 -10.55 21.18
N THR A 7 -34.06 -10.78 22.49
CA THR A 7 -34.29 -9.69 23.46
C THR A 7 -33.43 -9.82 24.72
N TYR A 8 -33.18 -8.70 25.40
CA TYR A 8 -32.36 -8.65 26.61
C TYR A 8 -32.76 -7.52 27.57
N GLY A 9 -32.18 -7.56 28.77
CA GLY A 9 -32.29 -6.52 29.79
C GLY A 9 -33.56 -6.59 30.65
N PRO A 10 -33.80 -5.55 31.47
CA PRO A 10 -34.96 -5.51 32.37
C PRO A 10 -36.28 -5.64 31.61
N GLY A 11 -37.08 -6.64 31.98
CA GLY A 11 -38.36 -6.91 31.31
C GLY A 11 -38.23 -7.30 29.83
N CYS A 12 -37.03 -7.63 29.35
CA CYS A 12 -36.77 -7.97 27.94
C CYS A 12 -37.18 -6.87 26.95
N GLY A 13 -37.05 -5.61 27.37
CA GLY A 13 -37.45 -4.44 26.58
C GLY A 13 -36.45 -4.04 25.48
N PHE A 14 -35.24 -4.61 25.46
CA PHE A 14 -34.24 -4.32 24.43
C PHE A 14 -34.13 -5.49 23.45
N THR A 15 -33.82 -5.17 22.19
CA THR A 15 -33.66 -6.16 21.11
C THR A 15 -32.17 -6.39 20.83
N CYS A 16 -31.76 -7.64 20.66
CA CYS A 16 -30.41 -8.00 20.24
C CYS A 16 -30.08 -7.32 18.90
N SER A 17 -28.80 -7.03 18.67
CA SER A 17 -28.39 -6.48 17.39
C SER A 17 -28.64 -7.45 16.24
N ASP A 18 -29.05 -6.86 15.15
CA ASP A 18 -29.24 -7.50 13.87
C ASP A 18 -27.92 -8.04 13.27
N HIS A 19 -26.79 -7.58 13.80
CA HIS A 19 -25.44 -7.96 13.40
C HIS A 19 -24.80 -8.98 14.35
N CYS A 20 -25.53 -9.50 15.34
CA CYS A 20 -25.07 -10.66 16.10
C CYS A 20 -24.94 -11.88 15.17
N ALA A 21 -23.78 -12.52 15.18
CA ALA A 21 -23.57 -13.75 14.43
C ALA A 21 -24.38 -14.93 15.02
N GLY A 22 -24.42 -16.03 14.26
CA GLY A 22 -25.20 -17.23 14.60
C GLY A 22 -26.55 -17.28 13.89
N ARG A 23 -27.21 -18.46 13.95
CA ARG A 23 -28.42 -18.73 13.16
C ARG A 23 -29.64 -17.92 13.59
N LEU A 24 -29.65 -17.45 14.83
CA LEU A 24 -30.81 -16.81 15.47
C LEU A 24 -30.47 -15.47 16.14
N ARG A 25 -29.35 -14.83 15.75
CA ARG A 25 -28.90 -13.53 16.32
C ARG A 25 -28.88 -13.54 17.85
N GLU A 26 -28.28 -14.58 18.41
CA GLU A 26 -28.38 -14.84 19.85
C GLU A 26 -27.47 -13.89 20.62
N CYS A 27 -28.05 -13.23 21.61
CA CYS A 27 -27.32 -12.38 22.53
C CYS A 27 -27.61 -12.77 23.98
N ASN A 28 -26.72 -12.40 24.88
CA ASN A 28 -26.87 -12.61 26.31
C ASN A 28 -28.10 -11.83 26.80
N HIS A 29 -29.01 -12.53 27.47
CA HIS A 29 -30.29 -11.97 27.90
C HIS A 29 -30.19 -10.90 29.01
N ILE A 30 -29.01 -10.72 29.62
CA ILE A 30 -28.77 -9.74 30.68
C ILE A 30 -28.28 -8.42 30.08
N ASP A 31 -27.19 -8.47 29.31
CA ASP A 31 -26.45 -7.29 28.85
C ASP A 31 -26.51 -7.06 27.33
N GLY A 32 -27.04 -8.02 26.56
CA GLY A 32 -27.18 -7.93 25.11
C GLY A 32 -25.91 -8.30 24.33
N THR A 33 -24.86 -8.79 24.99
CA THR A 33 -23.61 -9.18 24.31
C THR A 33 -23.85 -10.34 23.35
N CYS A 34 -23.45 -10.21 22.08
CA CYS A 34 -23.65 -11.26 21.07
C CYS A 34 -22.82 -12.51 21.39
N LEU A 35 -23.47 -13.69 21.42
CA LEU A 35 -22.84 -14.93 21.90
C LEU A 35 -21.82 -15.53 20.92
N TYR A 36 -22.00 -15.25 19.62
CA TYR A 36 -21.15 -15.79 18.54
C TYR A 36 -20.29 -14.71 17.88
N GLY A 37 -20.14 -13.54 18.52
CA GLY A 37 -19.50 -12.38 17.92
C GLY A 37 -20.38 -11.71 16.86
N CYS A 38 -19.75 -10.96 15.96
CA CYS A 38 -20.42 -10.09 14.99
C CYS A 38 -20.35 -10.62 13.56
N THR A 39 -21.35 -10.28 12.74
CA THR A 39 -21.28 -10.43 11.30
C THR A 39 -20.17 -9.57 10.70
N LEU A 40 -19.65 -9.95 9.53
CA LEU A 40 -18.61 -9.20 8.81
C LEU A 40 -18.98 -7.70 8.71
N GLY A 41 -18.01 -6.82 8.99
CA GLY A 41 -18.19 -5.37 8.95
C GLY A 41 -18.81 -4.76 10.21
N TYR A 42 -18.98 -5.52 11.30
CA TYR A 42 -19.46 -5.01 12.59
C TYR A 42 -18.60 -5.50 13.75
N SER A 43 -18.53 -4.69 14.81
CA SER A 43 -17.72 -4.92 16.00
C SER A 43 -18.38 -4.38 17.28
N GLY A 44 -17.68 -4.58 18.40
CA GLY A 44 -18.17 -4.29 19.74
C GLY A 44 -19.04 -5.41 20.30
N ASN A 45 -19.26 -5.40 21.61
CA ASN A 45 -20.01 -6.46 22.31
C ASN A 45 -21.44 -6.63 21.81
N LEU A 46 -22.06 -5.53 21.38
CA LEU A 46 -23.41 -5.48 20.84
C LEU A 46 -23.43 -5.47 19.31
N CYS A 47 -22.29 -5.57 18.61
CA CYS A 47 -22.21 -5.55 17.14
C CYS A 47 -22.88 -4.34 16.45
N ASN A 48 -22.98 -3.20 17.14
CA ASN A 48 -23.58 -1.98 16.61
C ASN A 48 -22.54 -1.02 16.02
N LEU A 49 -21.24 -1.34 16.14
CA LEU A 49 -20.17 -0.50 15.61
C LEU A 49 -19.79 -1.03 14.23
N PRO A 50 -20.06 -0.29 13.13
CA PRO A 50 -19.56 -0.68 11.84
C PRO A 50 -18.03 -0.68 11.88
N VAL A 51 -17.43 -1.80 11.48
CA VAL A 51 -16.02 -1.85 11.14
C VAL A 51 -15.95 -1.26 9.75
N GLN A 52 -15.56 0.01 9.69
CA GLN A 52 -15.02 0.57 8.46
C GLN A 52 -13.69 -0.15 8.22
N GLU A 53 -13.76 -1.36 7.68
CA GLU A 53 -12.61 -1.97 7.03
C GLU A 53 -12.13 -0.91 6.04
N PRO A 54 -10.84 -0.51 6.06
CA PRO A 54 -10.30 0.26 4.98
C PRO A 54 -10.31 -0.64 3.75
N PHE A 55 -11.45 -0.68 3.04
CA PHE A 55 -11.40 -0.82 1.61
C PHE A 55 -10.50 0.30 1.18
N ILE A 56 -9.26 -0.01 0.83
CA ILE A 56 -8.56 0.91 -0.02
C ILE A 56 -9.36 0.83 -1.31
N ASP A 57 -10.32 1.74 -1.47
CA ASP A 57 -10.84 2.19 -2.75
C ASP A 57 -9.69 2.93 -3.45
N TYR A 58 -8.57 2.21 -3.63
CA TYR A 58 -7.54 2.50 -4.60
C TYR A 58 -8.29 2.42 -5.91
N ASN A 59 -8.78 3.58 -6.33
CA ASN A 59 -9.53 3.71 -7.55
C ASN A 59 -8.74 2.97 -8.64
N LEU A 60 -9.42 2.17 -9.46
CA LEU A 60 -8.79 1.49 -10.58
C LEU A 60 -7.95 2.46 -11.44
N ALA A 61 -8.38 3.72 -11.54
CA ALA A 61 -7.63 4.82 -12.16
C ALA A 61 -6.34 5.20 -11.40
N VAL A 62 -6.34 5.18 -10.06
CA VAL A 62 -5.17 5.47 -9.23
C VAL A 62 -4.15 4.31 -9.29
N VAL A 63 -4.61 3.05 -9.24
CA VAL A 63 -3.74 1.87 -9.36
C VAL A 63 -3.07 1.83 -10.72
N THR A 64 -3.84 2.06 -11.79
CA THR A 64 -3.30 2.08 -13.16
C THR A 64 -2.34 3.24 -13.37
N ALA A 65 -2.59 4.41 -12.79
CA ALA A 65 -1.65 5.54 -12.83
C ALA A 65 -0.33 5.21 -12.13
N ILE A 66 -0.36 4.62 -10.93
CA ILE A 66 0.86 4.25 -10.19
C ILE A 66 1.65 3.17 -10.93
N CYS A 67 0.99 2.12 -11.43
CA CYS A 67 1.63 1.06 -12.22
C CYS A 67 2.19 1.60 -13.55
N ALA A 68 1.49 2.51 -14.23
CA ALA A 68 1.99 3.14 -15.44
C ALA A 68 3.22 4.01 -15.16
N ILE A 69 3.20 4.82 -14.10
CA ILE A 69 4.34 5.65 -13.71
C ILE A 69 5.53 4.77 -13.31
N SER A 70 5.31 3.70 -12.53
CA SER A 70 6.38 2.81 -12.11
C SER A 70 7.01 2.07 -13.29
N THR A 71 6.19 1.54 -14.22
CA THR A 71 6.69 0.89 -15.44
C THR A 71 7.43 1.85 -16.36
N LEU A 72 6.94 3.08 -16.53
CA LEU A 72 7.63 4.13 -17.29
C LEU A 72 8.99 4.46 -16.69
N VAL A 73 9.06 4.69 -15.38
CA VAL A 73 10.34 4.97 -14.68
C VAL A 73 11.30 3.80 -14.81
N SER A 74 10.84 2.56 -14.63
CA SER A 74 11.67 1.37 -14.81
C SER A 74 12.19 1.21 -16.23
N VAL A 75 11.37 1.47 -17.26
CA VAL A 75 11.78 1.42 -18.68
C VAL A 75 12.78 2.54 -19.00
N ILE A 76 12.56 3.75 -18.46
CA ILE A 76 13.49 4.88 -18.64
C ILE A 76 14.84 4.52 -18.00
N LEU A 77 14.86 4.00 -16.77
CA LEU A 77 16.09 3.58 -16.11
C LEU A 77 16.79 2.43 -16.85
N ALA A 78 16.04 1.41 -17.28
CA ALA A 78 16.59 0.32 -18.08
C ALA A 78 17.14 0.83 -19.41
N GLY A 79 16.46 1.77 -20.07
CA GLY A 79 16.93 2.44 -21.28
C GLY A 79 18.22 3.21 -21.04
N LEU A 80 18.31 4.00 -19.97
CA LEU A 80 19.54 4.72 -19.61
C LEU A 80 20.70 3.80 -19.20
N VAL A 81 20.43 2.58 -18.77
CA VAL A 81 21.45 1.57 -18.42
C VAL A 81 21.84 0.70 -19.61
N LEU A 82 20.92 0.43 -20.55
CA LEU A 82 21.13 -0.43 -21.72
C LEU A 82 21.58 0.36 -22.97
N ALA A 83 21.07 1.58 -23.16
CA ALA A 83 21.49 2.48 -24.24
C ALA A 83 22.99 2.86 -24.19
N PRO A 84 23.65 3.11 -23.04
CA PRO A 84 25.10 3.31 -23.04
C PRO A 84 25.87 2.08 -23.58
N GLY A 85 25.29 0.87 -23.49
CA GLY A 85 25.83 -0.33 -24.12
C GLY A 85 25.73 -0.35 -25.65
N LEU A 86 24.82 0.42 -26.24
CA LEU A 86 24.64 0.60 -27.70
C LEU A 86 25.31 1.88 -28.24
N ILE A 87 25.50 2.90 -27.39
CA ILE A 87 26.21 4.16 -27.71
C ILE A 87 27.73 3.97 -27.67
N ALA A 88 28.25 2.90 -27.07
CA ALA A 88 29.67 2.54 -27.07
C ALA A 88 30.29 2.24 -28.46
N GLN A 89 29.56 2.47 -29.56
CA GLN A 89 30.08 2.42 -30.93
C GLN A 89 30.06 3.77 -31.67
N LYS A 90 29.57 4.88 -31.09
CA LYS A 90 29.68 6.20 -31.74
C LYS A 90 29.43 7.37 -30.80
N GLN A 91 30.49 7.93 -30.22
CA GLN A 91 30.56 9.35 -29.84
C GLN A 91 32.04 9.77 -29.85
N GLU A 92 32.58 9.97 -31.05
CA GLU A 92 33.76 10.81 -31.28
C GLU A 92 33.27 12.26 -31.33
N THR A 93 33.58 13.06 -30.31
CA THR A 93 33.57 14.53 -30.41
C THR A 93 35.02 14.97 -30.30
N ASP A 94 35.51 15.30 -31.48
CA ASP A 94 36.72 16.03 -31.81
C ASP A 94 36.80 17.36 -31.04
N GLU A 95 37.82 17.53 -30.21
CA GLU A 95 38.48 18.83 -30.04
C GLU A 95 39.97 18.56 -29.82
N ASP A 96 40.65 18.55 -30.96
CA ASP A 96 42.09 18.63 -31.18
C ASP A 96 42.73 19.75 -30.33
N ILE A 97 43.54 19.39 -29.32
CA ILE A 97 44.61 20.25 -28.78
C ILE A 97 45.87 19.37 -28.73
N PRO A 98 46.98 19.81 -29.37
CA PRO A 98 48.08 18.93 -29.79
C PRO A 98 48.94 18.41 -28.62
N PRO A 99 49.76 17.36 -28.87
CA PRO A 99 50.74 16.91 -27.92
C PRO A 99 51.95 17.83 -27.94
N GLU A 100 52.27 18.50 -26.84
CA GLU A 100 53.65 18.95 -26.64
C GLU A 100 54.47 17.80 -26.05
N HIS A 101 55.24 17.21 -26.96
CA HIS A 101 56.29 16.26 -26.70
C HIS A 101 57.48 16.98 -26.02
N GLU A 102 58.16 16.22 -25.17
CA GLU A 102 59.22 16.59 -24.23
C GLU A 102 60.43 17.31 -24.87
N LEU A 103 61.23 18.00 -24.03
CA LEU A 103 62.64 17.63 -23.77
C LEU A 103 63.31 18.58 -22.72
N PRO A 104 64.34 18.09 -22.01
CA PRO A 104 64.98 18.75 -20.88
C PRO A 104 66.03 19.77 -21.34
N ILE A 105 66.32 20.77 -20.50
CA ILE A 105 67.54 21.58 -20.64
C ILE A 105 68.61 21.13 -19.63
N PRO A 106 69.77 20.63 -20.09
CA PRO A 106 70.96 20.46 -19.26
C PRO A 106 71.85 21.73 -19.26
N TYR A 107 72.22 22.15 -18.04
CA TYR A 107 73.53 22.62 -17.51
C TYR A 107 74.36 23.74 -18.18
N GLU A 108 74.71 24.82 -17.43
CA GLU A 108 76.10 25.21 -17.02
C GLU A 108 76.24 26.56 -16.25
N ASP A 109 77.17 26.52 -15.28
CA ASP A 109 78.09 27.50 -14.65
C ASP A 109 77.95 29.04 -14.79
N ASN A 110 77.85 29.74 -13.64
CA ASN A 110 78.63 30.94 -13.26
C ASN A 110 78.51 31.24 -11.75
#